data_AF-A0A5E6NUN0-F1
#
_entry.id   AF-A0A5E6NUN0-F1
#
_cell.length_a   1.000
_cell.length_b   1.000
_cell.length_c   1.000
_cell.angle_alpha   90.00
_cell.angle_beta   90.00
_cell.angle_gamma   90.00
#
_symmetry.space_group_name_H-M   'P 1'
#
loop_
_entity.id
_entity.type
_entity.pdbx_description
1 polymer ?
#
loop_
_entity_poly.entity_id
_entity_poly.type
_entity_poly.pdbx_seq_one_letter_code
_entity_poly.pdbx_strand_id
1 'polypeptide(L)'
;MKSRDFVKDKTSRPKTIHYALNETEREIIRVVRTLTWLELDDLTDSIVACMPNANRSNVYRTLVCFGINRVPQEKKQQASTFKEYEPGYLHIDVTYLPKLAGKKQYLFVAIDRATRVLYFEIYENKTAINAVEFLIIARTFIPLQLRIY
;
A
#
# COMPACT_ATOMS: atom_id res chain seq x y z
N MET A 1 44.58 18.24 34.45
CA MET A 1 43.22 17.68 34.62
C MET A 1 42.33 18.31 33.55
N LYS A 2 41.96 17.59 32.47
CA LYS A 2 41.16 18.15 31.36
C LYS A 2 39.69 18.18 31.77
N SER A 3 39.12 19.39 31.84
CA SER A 3 37.68 19.62 32.02
C SER A 3 36.91 19.09 30.81
N ARG A 4 35.78 18.42 31.06
CA ARG A 4 34.85 17.95 30.01
C ARG A 4 33.80 19.05 29.81
N ASP A 5 33.74 19.64 28.61
CA ASP A 5 32.86 20.79 28.32
C ASP A 5 31.46 20.44 27.80
N PHE A 6 30.96 19.20 27.96
CA PHE A 6 29.60 18.88 27.50
C PHE A 6 28.88 17.87 28.42
N VAL A 7 27.74 18.32 28.98
CA VAL A 7 26.80 17.54 29.84
C VAL A 7 25.57 17.05 29.06
N LYS A 8 25.42 17.39 27.78
CA LYS A 8 24.30 16.92 26.96
C LYS A 8 24.61 15.59 26.29
N ASP A 9 23.76 14.60 26.59
CA ASP A 9 23.75 13.31 25.92
C ASP A 9 23.55 13.50 24.41
N LYS A 10 24.41 12.89 23.60
CA LYS A 10 24.32 12.98 22.14
C LYS A 10 23.22 12.03 21.69
N THR A 11 22.28 12.50 20.88
CA THR A 11 21.20 11.66 20.38
C THR A 11 21.77 10.48 19.57
N SER A 12 21.58 9.24 20.03
CA SER A 12 21.92 8.01 19.29
C SER A 12 21.01 7.75 18.07
N ARG A 13 20.20 8.75 17.69
CA ARG A 13 19.27 8.65 16.58
C ARG A 13 20.08 8.71 15.27
N PRO A 14 19.98 7.71 14.38
CA PRO A 14 20.64 7.76 13.09
C PRO A 14 20.25 9.03 12.34
N LYS A 15 21.24 9.78 11.84
CA LYS A 15 21.01 10.99 11.03
C LYS A 15 20.33 10.67 9.69
N THR A 16 20.54 9.45 9.20
CA THR A 16 19.92 8.91 7.99
C THR A 16 19.34 7.55 8.33
N ILE A 17 18.01 7.41 8.25
CA ILE A 17 17.36 6.11 8.40
C ILE A 17 17.29 5.51 6.99
N HIS A 18 18.14 4.51 6.71
CA HIS A 18 17.95 3.68 5.54
C HIS A 18 16.70 2.81 5.79
N TYR A 19 15.57 3.24 5.24
CA TYR A 19 14.37 2.43 5.26
C TYR A 19 14.54 1.26 4.29
N ALA A 20 14.07 0.07 4.69
CA ALA A 20 13.99 -1.08 3.80
C ALA A 20 13.08 -0.83 2.58
N LEU A 21 12.21 0.18 2.68
CA LEU A 21 11.32 0.63 1.63
C LEU A 21 11.74 2.02 1.14
N ASN A 22 11.84 2.19 -0.17
CA ASN A 22 12.12 3.47 -0.80
C ASN A 22 10.89 4.42 -0.75
N GLU A 23 11.06 5.65 -1.21
CA GLU A 23 10.00 6.67 -1.17
C GLU A 23 8.73 6.23 -1.93
N THR A 24 8.90 5.68 -3.14
CA THR A 24 7.81 5.18 -3.98
C THR A 24 7.05 4.06 -3.30
N GLU A 25 7.77 3.07 -2.78
CA GLU A 25 7.21 1.93 -2.05
C GLU A 25 6.37 2.38 -0.83
N ARG A 26 6.88 3.37 -0.09
CA ARG A 26 6.17 3.93 1.06
C ARG A 26 4.90 4.67 0.65
N GLU A 27 4.95 5.43 -0.44
CA GLU A 27 3.77 6.13 -0.98
C GLU A 27 2.72 5.16 -1.51
N ILE A 28 3.11 4.06 -2.16
CA ILE A 28 2.18 3.00 -2.57
C ILE A 28 1.46 2.45 -1.35
N ILE A 29 2.18 2.07 -0.30
CA ILE A 29 1.58 1.55 0.94
C ILE A 29 0.59 2.57 1.53
N ARG A 30 0.95 3.86 1.55
CA ARG A 30 0.06 4.92 2.01
C ARG A 30 -1.23 4.96 1.20
N VAL A 31 -1.12 4.99 -0.12
CA VAL A 31 -2.25 5.06 -1.03
C VAL A 31 -3.14 3.83 -0.89
N VAL A 32 -2.57 2.62 -0.99
CA VAL A 32 -3.32 1.35 -0.85
C VAL A 32 -4.05 1.27 0.49
N ARG A 33 -3.39 1.65 1.60
CA ARG A 33 -4.04 1.71 2.93
C ARG A 33 -5.21 2.67 2.95
N THR A 34 -5.09 3.85 2.34
CA THR A 34 -6.18 4.85 2.36
C THR A 34 -7.34 4.51 1.43
N LEU A 35 -7.09 3.76 0.35
CA LEU A 35 -8.12 3.26 -0.56
C LEU A 35 -8.94 2.13 0.08
N THR A 36 -8.25 1.20 0.74
CA THR A 36 -8.88 -0.06 1.15
C THR A 36 -9.20 -0.12 2.65
N TRP A 37 -8.43 0.59 3.48
CA TRP A 37 -8.42 0.48 4.94
C TRP A 37 -8.28 -0.97 5.46
N LEU A 38 -7.67 -1.86 4.67
CA LEU A 38 -7.33 -3.23 5.06
C LEU A 38 -6.48 -3.27 6.32
N GLU A 39 -6.81 -4.17 7.25
CA GLU A 39 -6.03 -4.38 8.47
C GLU A 39 -4.56 -4.67 8.16
N LEU A 40 -3.68 -4.45 9.13
CA LEU A 40 -2.23 -4.49 8.90
C LEU A 40 -1.76 -5.80 8.26
N ASP A 41 -2.32 -6.93 8.69
CA ASP A 41 -1.91 -8.25 8.21
C ASP A 41 -2.38 -8.48 6.76
N ASP A 42 -3.66 -8.26 6.46
CA ASP A 42 -4.21 -8.34 5.10
C ASP A 42 -3.49 -7.40 4.12
N LEU A 43 -3.19 -6.18 4.56
CA LEU A 43 -2.40 -5.22 3.79
C LEU A 43 -0.98 -5.73 3.56
N THR A 44 -0.34 -6.28 4.59
CA THR A 44 1.03 -6.80 4.48
C THR A 44 1.08 -7.94 3.48
N ASP A 45 0.17 -8.92 3.58
CA ASP A 45 0.14 -10.07 2.69
C ASP A 45 -0.04 -9.64 1.23
N SER A 46 -0.92 -8.66 0.99
CA SER A 46 -1.12 -8.07 -0.34
C SER A 46 0.10 -7.33 -0.85
N ILE A 47 0.75 -6.51 -0.01
CA ILE A 47 1.91 -5.71 -0.41
C ILE A 47 3.12 -6.61 -0.69
N VAL A 48 3.38 -7.63 0.14
CA VAL A 48 4.54 -8.54 0.00
C VAL A 48 4.53 -9.27 -1.34
N ALA A 49 3.35 -9.60 -1.86
CA ALA A 49 3.23 -10.26 -3.16
C ALA A 49 3.67 -9.37 -4.34
N CYS A 50 3.58 -8.05 -4.21
CA CYS A 50 3.98 -7.07 -5.24
C CYS A 50 5.30 -6.36 -4.93
N MET A 51 5.75 -6.37 -3.67
CA MET A 51 6.94 -5.67 -3.17
C MET A 51 7.78 -6.62 -2.30
N PRO A 52 8.74 -7.35 -2.89
CA PRO A 52 9.46 -8.44 -2.22
C PRO A 52 10.26 -8.01 -0.98
N ASN A 53 10.67 -6.74 -0.92
CA ASN A 53 11.41 -6.17 0.21
C ASN A 53 10.49 -5.71 1.36
N ALA A 54 9.18 -5.71 1.14
CA ALA A 54 8.22 -5.40 2.18
C ALA A 54 8.12 -6.53 3.20
N ASN A 55 7.85 -6.16 4.44
CA ASN A 55 7.49 -7.08 5.51
C ASN A 55 6.61 -6.34 6.51
N ARG A 56 5.90 -7.11 7.34
CA ARG A 56 4.98 -6.55 8.34
C ARG A 56 5.54 -5.38 9.13
N SER A 57 6.81 -5.49 9.56
CA SER A 57 7.47 -4.47 10.39
C SER A 57 7.79 -3.18 9.62
N ASN A 58 8.21 -3.25 8.36
CA ASN A 58 8.45 -2.04 7.56
C ASN A 58 7.14 -1.42 7.04
N VAL A 59 6.11 -2.22 6.74
CA VAL A 59 4.75 -1.76 6.43
C VAL A 59 4.19 -1.01 7.63
N TYR A 60 4.17 -1.62 8.82
CA TYR A 60 3.67 -0.98 10.03
C TYR A 60 4.37 0.35 10.34
N ARG A 61 5.71 0.38 10.30
CA ARG A 61 6.48 1.61 10.52
C ARG A 61 6.15 2.70 9.49
N THR A 62 5.89 2.31 8.25
CA THR A 62 5.44 3.22 7.19
C THR A 62 4.07 3.81 7.54
N LEU A 63 3.10 2.98 7.94
CA LEU A 63 1.77 3.45 8.36
C LEU A 63 1.84 4.42 9.54
N VAL A 64 2.68 4.13 10.53
CA VAL A 64 2.91 5.01 11.68
C VAL A 64 3.52 6.34 11.24
N CYS A 65 4.51 6.32 10.33
CA CYS A 65 5.12 7.54 9.81
C CYS A 65 4.12 8.46 9.11
N PHE A 66 3.11 7.89 8.45
CA PHE A 66 2.04 8.65 7.79
C PHE A 66 0.83 8.91 8.69
N GLY A 67 0.81 8.43 9.94
CA GLY A 67 -0.30 8.61 10.87
C GLY A 67 -1.58 7.83 10.49
N ILE A 68 -1.46 6.76 9.70
CA ILE A 68 -2.59 5.96 9.16
C ILE A 68 -2.56 4.50 9.65
N ASN A 69 -1.84 4.25 10.75
CA ASN A 69 -1.74 2.92 11.36
C ASN A 69 -3.05 2.44 11.98
N ARG A 70 -4.02 3.34 12.24
CA ARG A 70 -5.35 3.00 12.75
C ARG A 70 -6.41 3.25 11.68
N VAL A 71 -7.42 2.38 11.61
CA VAL A 71 -8.59 2.61 10.77
C VAL A 71 -9.45 3.70 11.42
N PRO A 72 -9.74 4.83 10.73
CA PRO A 72 -10.63 5.86 11.25
C PRO A 72 -12.02 5.31 11.57
N GLN A 73 -12.69 5.82 12.61
CA GLN A 73 -14.00 5.30 13.05
C GLN A 73 -15.05 5.35 11.93
N GLU A 74 -15.07 6.42 11.15
CA GLU A 74 -15.93 6.59 9.96
C GLU A 74 -15.65 5.54 8.87
N LYS A 75 -14.37 5.11 8.77
CA LYS A 75 -13.91 4.11 7.81
C LYS A 75 -14.02 2.70 8.34
N LYS A 76 -14.31 2.50 9.64
CA LYS A 76 -14.57 1.16 10.19
C LYS A 76 -15.76 0.51 9.49
N GLN A 77 -16.80 1.27 9.14
CA GLN A 77 -17.87 0.74 8.30
C GLN A 77 -17.34 0.38 6.91
N GLN A 78 -16.50 1.17 6.24
CA GLN A 78 -15.93 0.78 4.94
C GLN A 78 -15.01 -0.46 5.01
N ALA A 79 -14.28 -0.60 6.11
CA ALA A 79 -13.43 -1.75 6.41
C ALA A 79 -14.22 -2.99 6.86
N SER A 80 -15.34 -2.80 7.54
CA SER A 80 -16.20 -3.85 8.12
C SER A 80 -17.48 -4.12 7.35
N THR A 81 -17.81 -3.35 6.31
CA THR A 81 -18.92 -3.66 5.39
C THR A 81 -18.38 -4.67 4.40
N PHE A 82 -18.21 -5.88 4.93
CA PHE A 82 -18.53 -7.09 4.23
C PHE A 82 -20.01 -6.98 3.79
N LYS A 83 -20.29 -6.32 2.67
CA LYS A 83 -21.34 -6.88 1.84
C LYS A 83 -20.86 -8.31 1.55
N GLU A 84 -21.74 -9.30 1.67
CA GLU A 84 -21.45 -10.68 1.27
C GLU A 84 -21.15 -10.68 -0.23
N TYR A 85 -19.92 -10.32 -0.59
CA TYR A 85 -19.41 -10.51 -1.91
C TYR A 85 -18.99 -11.97 -1.98
N GLU A 86 -19.52 -12.67 -2.97
CA GLU A 86 -18.97 -13.94 -3.36
C GLU A 86 -17.53 -13.72 -3.88
N PRO A 87 -16.58 -14.62 -3.59
CA PRO A 87 -15.26 -14.60 -4.23
C PRO A 87 -15.38 -14.48 -5.76
N GLY A 88 -14.51 -13.66 -6.36
CA GLY A 88 -14.56 -13.33 -7.78
C GLY A 88 -15.19 -11.97 -8.10
N TYR A 89 -15.66 -11.23 -7.09
CA TYR A 89 -16.05 -9.82 -7.26
C TYR A 89 -14.81 -8.90 -7.12
N LEU A 90 -14.24 -8.56 -8.27
CA LEU A 90 -13.05 -7.74 -8.35
C LEU A 90 -13.40 -6.24 -8.45
N HIS A 91 -13.04 -5.47 -7.44
CA HIS A 91 -13.12 -4.02 -7.48
C HIS A 91 -11.81 -3.45 -8.01
N ILE A 92 -11.87 -2.66 -9.09
CA ILE A 92 -10.70 -2.02 -9.69
C ILE A 92 -10.79 -0.51 -9.50
N ASP A 93 -9.71 0.10 -9.00
CA ASP A 93 -9.56 1.54 -8.85
C ASP A 93 -8.27 2.03 -9.52
N VAL A 94 -8.27 3.29 -9.95
CA VAL A 94 -7.10 3.94 -10.56
C VAL A 94 -6.92 5.33 -9.96
N THR A 95 -5.82 5.50 -9.23
CA THR A 95 -5.49 6.77 -8.56
C THR A 95 -4.13 7.29 -9.01
N TYR A 96 -3.86 8.58 -8.76
CA TYR A 96 -2.55 9.17 -9.04
C TYR A 96 -1.64 9.03 -7.82
N LEU A 97 -0.38 8.68 -8.06
CA LEU A 97 0.66 8.82 -7.04
C LEU A 97 1.07 10.30 -6.94
N PRO A 98 1.59 10.75 -5.79
CA PRO A 98 2.32 12.01 -5.72
C PRO A 98 3.42 12.04 -6.79
N LYS A 99 3.84 13.25 -7.21
CA LYS A 99 4.91 13.39 -8.21
C LYS A 99 6.26 12.97 -7.64
N LEU A 100 6.53 11.67 -7.66
CA LEU A 100 7.79 11.07 -7.25
C LEU A 100 8.82 11.34 -8.35
N ALA A 101 9.97 11.90 -7.97
CA ALA A 101 11.00 12.36 -8.91
C ALA A 101 10.45 13.28 -10.03
N GLY A 102 9.40 14.06 -9.75
CA GLY A 102 8.77 14.98 -10.71
C GLY A 102 7.90 14.31 -11.77
N LYS A 103 7.77 12.98 -11.77
CA LYS A 103 6.97 12.24 -12.74
C LYS A 103 5.56 11.99 -12.22
N LYS A 104 4.56 12.16 -13.09
CA LYS A 104 3.19 11.75 -12.80
C LYS A 104 3.08 10.25 -13.08
N GLN A 105 2.58 9.50 -12.11
CA GLN A 105 2.35 8.06 -12.24
C GLN A 105 0.95 7.72 -11.72
N TYR A 106 0.41 6.60 -12.21
CA TYR A 106 -0.91 6.10 -11.88
C TYR A 106 -0.77 4.74 -11.22
N LEU A 107 -1.42 4.57 -10.08
CA LEU A 107 -1.54 3.30 -9.38
C LEU A 107 -2.87 2.66 -9.77
N PHE A 108 -2.79 1.51 -10.42
CA PHE A 108 -3.93 0.65 -10.71
C PHE A 108 -4.01 -0.39 -9.59
N VAL A 109 -5.18 -0.55 -8.99
CA VAL A 109 -5.41 -1.46 -7.87
C VAL A 109 -6.60 -2.33 -8.18
N ALA A 110 -6.47 -3.64 -7.95
CA ALA A 110 -7.54 -4.60 -8.03
C ALA A 110 -7.66 -5.31 -6.68
N ILE A 111 -8.85 -5.35 -6.10
CA ILE A 111 -9.11 -6.01 -4.81
C ILE A 111 -10.32 -6.92 -4.92
N ASP A 112 -10.14 -8.20 -4.59
CA ASP A 112 -11.26 -9.10 -4.38
C ASP A 112 -11.87 -8.81 -3.01
N ARG A 113 -13.12 -8.34 -2.99
CA ARG A 113 -13.76 -7.84 -1.75
C ARG A 113 -14.10 -8.96 -0.75
N ALA A 114 -14.15 -10.21 -1.19
CA ALA A 114 -14.47 -11.36 -0.34
C ALA A 114 -13.21 -11.86 0.38
N THR A 115 -12.14 -12.08 -0.38
CA THR A 115 -10.88 -12.65 0.09
C THR A 115 -9.86 -11.62 0.55
N ARG A 116 -10.10 -10.32 0.26
CA ARG A 116 -9.17 -9.20 0.49
C ARG A 116 -7.84 -9.30 -0.25
N VAL A 117 -7.70 -10.26 -1.18
CA VAL A 117 -6.53 -10.34 -2.04
C VAL A 117 -6.49 -9.11 -2.91
N LEU A 118 -5.37 -8.39 -2.86
CA LEU A 118 -5.13 -7.18 -3.62
C LEU A 118 -3.92 -7.34 -4.54
N TYR A 119 -4.05 -6.79 -5.73
CA TYR A 119 -3.01 -6.68 -6.73
C TYR A 119 -2.90 -5.23 -7.18
N PHE A 120 -1.69 -4.74 -7.47
CA PHE A 120 -1.52 -3.39 -8.00
C PHE A 120 -0.34 -3.29 -8.94
N GLU A 121 -0.39 -2.30 -9.83
CA GLU A 121 0.72 -1.93 -10.73
C GLU A 121 0.78 -0.42 -10.93
N ILE A 122 1.97 0.06 -11.34
CA ILE A 122 2.22 1.46 -11.61
C ILE A 122 2.40 1.67 -13.10
N TYR A 123 1.66 2.64 -13.64
CA TYR A 123 1.76 3.03 -15.04
C TYR A 123 2.12 4.52 -15.16
N GLU A 124 2.87 4.88 -16.19
CA GLU A 124 3.17 6.28 -16.49
C GLU A 124 1.95 7.03 -17.04
N ASN A 125 1.04 6.31 -17.69
CA ASN A 125 -0.14 6.87 -18.36
C ASN A 125 -1.42 6.13 -17.95
N LYS A 126 -2.55 6.83 -17.95
CA LYS A 126 -3.90 6.25 -17.76
C LYS A 126 -4.56 6.09 -19.13
N THR A 127 -4.22 5.01 -19.83
CA THR A 127 -4.75 4.69 -21.17
C THR A 127 -5.66 3.45 -21.11
N ALA A 128 -6.50 3.26 -22.12
CA ALA A 128 -7.31 2.05 -22.26
C ALA A 128 -6.44 0.79 -22.41
N ILE A 129 -5.29 0.91 -23.10
CA ILE A 129 -4.34 -0.19 -23.28
C ILE A 129 -3.81 -0.66 -21.92
N ASN A 130 -3.35 0.27 -21.09
CA ASN A 130 -2.84 -0.04 -19.75
C ASN A 130 -3.94 -0.64 -18.85
N ALA A 131 -5.19 -0.19 -18.99
CA ALA A 131 -6.31 -0.75 -18.24
C ALA A 131 -6.63 -2.20 -18.64
N VAL A 132 -6.56 -2.52 -19.94
CA VAL A 132 -6.76 -3.89 -20.44
C VAL A 132 -5.62 -4.80 -20.00
N GLU A 133 -4.37 -4.33 -20.14
CA GLU A 133 -3.18 -5.05 -19.66
C GLU A 133 -3.29 -5.36 -18.17
N PHE A 134 -3.55 -4.35 -17.35
CA PHE A 134 -3.75 -4.51 -15.92
C PHE A 134 -4.84 -5.53 -15.58
N LEU A 135 -5.99 -5.48 -16.27
CA LEU A 135 -7.09 -6.42 -16.03
C LEU A 135 -6.70 -7.87 -16.33
N ILE A 136 -5.96 -8.10 -17.41
CA ILE A 136 -5.48 -9.44 -17.79
C ILE A 136 -4.51 -9.99 -16.73
N ILE A 137 -3.57 -9.15 -16.27
CA ILE A 137 -2.59 -9.55 -15.27
C ILE A 137 -3.26 -9.77 -13.92
N ALA A 138 -4.11 -8.85 -13.46
CA ALA A 138 -4.84 -8.96 -12.21
C ALA A 138 -5.71 -10.23 -12.15
N ARG A 139 -6.37 -10.58 -13.26
CA ARG A 139 -7.14 -11.83 -13.39
C ARG A 139 -6.26 -13.07 -13.24
N THR A 140 -5.03 -13.02 -13.76
CA THR A 140 -4.09 -14.15 -13.68
C THR A 140 -3.52 -14.28 -12.27
N PHE A 141 -3.28 -13.15 -11.61
CA PHE A 141 -2.75 -13.10 -10.25
C PHE A 141 -3.77 -13.57 -9.20
N ILE A 142 -5.03 -13.16 -9.31
CA ILE A 142 -6.10 -13.54 -8.37
C ILE A 142 -6.75 -14.83 -8.89
N PRO A 143 -6.48 -16.01 -8.30
CA PRO A 143 -6.89 -17.30 -8.84
C PRO A 143 -8.36 -17.62 -8.52
N LEU A 144 -9.26 -16.70 -8.84
CA LEU A 144 -10.70 -16.81 -8.64
C LEU A 144 -11.42 -16.67 -9.99
N GLN A 145 -12.51 -17.41 -10.17
CA GLN A 145 -13.39 -17.17 -11.31
C GLN A 145 -14.03 -15.80 -11.16
N LEU A 146 -13.59 -14.84 -11.97
CA LEU A 146 -14.21 -13.52 -12.03
C LEU A 146 -15.69 -13.67 -12.39
N ARG A 147 -16.56 -13.16 -11.52
CA ARG A 147 -17.99 -13.05 -11.78
C ARG A 147 -18.26 -11.63 -12.28
N ILE A 148 -18.61 -11.51 -13.55
CA ILE A 148 -19.06 -10.25 -14.13
C ILE A 148 -20.55 -10.13 -13.82
N TYR A 149 -20.93 -9.11 -13.06
CA TYR A 149 -22.33 -8.73 -12.79
C TYR A 149 -22.67 -7.46 -13.55
#